data_AF-E6M3E5-F1
#
_entry.id   AF-E6M3E5-F1
#
_cell.length_a   1.000
_cell.length_b   1.000
_cell.length_c   1.000
_cell.angle_alpha   90.00
_cell.angle_beta   90.00
_cell.angle_gamma   90.00
#
_symmetry.space_group_name_H-M   'P 1'
#
loop_
_entity.id
_entity.type
_entity.pdbx_description
1 polymer ?
#
loop_
_entity_poly.entity_id
_entity_poly.type
_entity_poly.pdbx_seq_one_letter_code
_entity_poly.pdbx_strand_id
1 'polypeptide(L)' 'MVMSELHIEISEMLDAGINIWDVEEAHDIARKWDFPLVVGAIEHDPHGYLRLVESWFDGEGVAA' A
#
# COMPACT_ATOMS: atom_id res chain seq x y z
N MET A 1 3.02 14.19 -13.01
CA MET A 1 2.88 13.79 -11.59
C MET A 1 4.02 12.83 -11.32
N VAL A 2 4.98 13.19 -10.47
CA VAL A 2 6.07 12.26 -10.10
C VAL A 2 5.45 11.25 -9.14
N MET A 3 5.42 9.97 -9.51
CA MET A 3 4.94 8.91 -8.61
C MET A 3 5.87 8.84 -7.41
N SER A 4 5.32 8.93 -6.20
CA SER A 4 6.08 8.77 -4.96
C SER A 4 6.66 7.35 -4.90
N GLU A 5 7.86 7.17 -4.34
CA GLU A 5 8.45 5.85 -4.11
C GLU A 5 7.50 4.95 -3.28
N LEU A 6 6.71 5.53 -2.38
CA LEU A 6 5.67 4.81 -1.63
C LEU A 6 4.55 4.27 -2.55
N HIS A 7 4.16 5.02 -3.57
CA HIS A 7 3.18 4.54 -4.55
C HIS A 7 3.72 3.33 -5.33
N ILE A 8 5.03 3.31 -5.63
CA ILE A 8 5.68 2.20 -6.34
C ILE A 8 5.63 0.94 -5.46
N GLU A 9 6.07 1.01 -4.20
CA GLU A 9 6.04 -0.15 -3.29
C GLU A 9 4.61 -0.70 -3.11
N ILE A 10 3.61 0.17 -2.94
CA ILE A 10 2.20 -0.26 -2.83
C ILE A 10 1.71 -0.90 -4.13
N SER A 11 2.12 -0.37 -5.29
CA SER A 11 1.78 -0.97 -6.59
C SER A 11 2.41 -2.35 -6.77
N GLU A 12 3.67 -2.53 -6.37
CA GLU A 12 4.35 -3.83 -6.42
C GLU A 12 3.67 -4.85 -5.50
N MET A 13 3.20 -4.41 -4.32
CA MET A 13 2.41 -5.27 -3.44
C MET A 13 1.08 -5.68 -4.09
N LEU A 14 0.39 -4.74 -4.72
CA LEU A 14 -0.87 -5.00 -5.42
C LEU A 14 -0.67 -5.96 -6.61
N ASP A 15 0.38 -5.76 -7.41
CA ASP A 15 0.74 -6.62 -8.53
C ASP A 15 1.12 -8.05 -8.08
N ALA A 16 1.66 -8.19 -6.87
CA ALA A 16 1.91 -9.47 -6.23
C ALA A 16 0.64 -10.14 -5.65
N GLY A 17 -0.52 -9.49 -5.76
CA GLY A 17 -1.80 -9.98 -5.26
C GLY A 17 -2.00 -9.81 -3.76
N ILE A 18 -1.22 -8.93 -3.12
CA ILE A 18 -1.33 -8.65 -1.69
C ILE A 18 -2.50 -7.70 -1.44
N ASN A 19 -3.28 -7.97 -0.40
CA ASN A 19 -4.37 -7.10 0.00
C ASN A 19 -3.84 -5.84 0.70
N ILE A 20 -3.61 -4.78 -0.08
CA ILE A 20 -3.13 -3.48 0.43
C ILE A 20 -4.15 -2.73 1.31
N TRP A 21 -5.41 -3.21 1.38
CA TRP A 21 -6.43 -2.63 2.27
C TRP A 21 -6.48 -3.31 3.65
N ASP A 22 -5.92 -4.51 3.77
CA ASP A 22 -5.70 -5.14 5.07
C ASP A 22 -4.34 -4.66 5.62
N VAL A 23 -4.40 -3.73 6.56
CA VAL A 23 -3.20 -3.11 7.15
C VAL A 23 -2.31 -4.14 7.86
N GLU A 24 -2.89 -5.17 8.48
CA GLU A 24 -2.10 -6.18 9.18
C GLU A 24 -1.35 -7.08 8.19
N GLU A 25 -2.04 -7.55 7.14
CA GLU A 25 -1.44 -8.35 6.07
C GLU A 25 -0.39 -7.55 5.29
N ALA A 26 -0.75 -6.32 4.88
CA ALA A 26 0.16 -5.43 4.17
C ALA A 26 1.42 -5.16 5.01
N HIS A 27 1.29 -4.93 6.32
CA HIS A 27 2.43 -4.67 7.17
C HIS A 27 3.34 -5.89 7.38
N ASP A 28 2.77 -7.09 7.57
CA ASP A 28 3.55 -8.31 7.73
C ASP A 28 4.34 -8.62 6.45
N ILE A 29 3.70 -8.50 5.29
CA ILE A 29 4.34 -8.77 4.01
C ILE A 29 5.36 -7.68 3.68
N ALA A 30 5.05 -6.40 3.94
CA ALA A 30 5.99 -5.30 3.76
C ALA A 30 7.28 -5.50 4.57
N ARG A 31 7.17 -5.97 5.83
CA ARG A 31 8.36 -6.33 6.64
C ARG A 31 9.10 -7.55 6.09
N LYS A 32 8.37 -8.54 5.58
CA LYS A 32 8.96 -9.77 5.04
C LYS A 32 9.69 -9.55 3.72
N TRP A 33 9.20 -8.64 2.88
CA TRP A 33 9.68 -8.40 1.51
C TRP A 33 10.54 -7.15 1.37
N ASP A 34 10.81 -6.45 2.48
CA ASP A 34 11.66 -5.26 2.55
C ASP A 34 11.07 -4.06 1.76
N PHE A 35 9.81 -3.72 2.06
CA PHE A 35 9.13 -2.49 1.62
C PHE A 35 9.15 -1.42 2.72
N PRO A 36 10.29 -0.72 2.92
CA PRO A 36 10.50 0.16 4.06
C PRO A 36 9.55 1.36 4.10
N LEU A 37 9.09 1.86 2.94
CA LEU A 37 8.19 3.01 2.91
C LEU A 37 6.78 2.60 3.30
N VAL A 38 6.32 1.43 2.87
CA VAL A 38 5.03 0.87 3.31
C VAL A 38 5.05 0.59 4.81
N VAL A 39 6.11 -0.04 5.32
CA VAL A 39 6.28 -0.26 6.77
C VAL A 39 6.23 1.07 7.52
N GLY A 40 7.04 2.05 7.09
CA GLY A 40 7.08 3.37 7.73
C GLY A 40 5.73 4.11 7.67
N ALA A 41 5.00 4.00 6.56
CA ALA A 41 3.69 4.63 6.42
C ALA A 41 2.66 4.00 7.39
N ILE A 42 2.63 2.67 7.49
CA ILE A 42 1.72 1.94 8.38
C ILE A 42 2.07 2.17 9.85
N GLU A 43 3.35 2.10 10.22
CA GLU A 43 3.79 2.32 11.61
C GLU A 43 3.57 3.77 12.07
N HIS A 44 3.65 4.73 11.14
CA HIS A 44 3.43 6.15 11.45
C HIS A 44 1.94 6.49 11.63
N ASP A 45 1.10 6.15 10.66
CA ASP A 45 -0.35 6.35 10.71
C ASP A 45 -1.05 5.32 9.81
N PRO A 46 -1.60 4.22 10.37
CA PRO A 46 -2.27 3.20 9.57
C PRO A 46 -3.54 3.73 8.87
N HIS A 47 -4.21 4.72 9.47
CA HIS A 47 -5.34 5.38 8.81
C HIS A 47 -4.87 6.31 7.68
N GLY A 48 -3.71 6.92 7.83
CA GLY A 48 -3.05 7.73 6.82
C GLY A 48 -2.61 6.91 5.62
N TYR A 49 -2.02 5.74 5.87
CA TYR A 49 -1.73 4.75 4.85
C TYR A 49 -2.98 4.38 4.04
N LEU A 50 -4.08 4.01 4.71
CA LEU A 50 -5.32 3.66 4.01
C LEU A 50 -5.89 4.81 3.18
N ARG A 51 -5.85 6.06 3.67
CA ARG A 51 -6.27 7.23 2.88
C ARG A 51 -5.40 7.43 1.63
N LEU A 52 -4.10 7.11 1.69
CA LEU A 52 -3.21 7.17 0.53
C LEU A 52 -3.54 6.05 -0.46
N VAL A 53 -3.75 4.83 0.04
CA VAL A 53 -4.19 3.69 -0.77
C VAL A 53 -5.50 4.01 -1.48
N GLU A 54 -6.49 4.55 -0.76
CA GLU A 54 -7.75 4.98 -1.34
C GLU A 54 -7.53 6.09 -2.38
N SER A 55 -6.74 7.12 -2.07
CA SER A 55 -6.48 8.21 -3.00
C SER A 55 -5.78 7.78 -4.29
N TRP A 56 -5.01 6.68 -4.26
CA TRP A 56 -4.20 6.23 -5.41
C TRP A 56 -4.86 5.09 -6.18
N PHE A 57 -5.56 4.19 -5.50
CA PHE A 57 -6.03 2.93 -6.06
C PHE A 57 -7.56 2.75 -6.01
N ASP A 58 -8.31 3.64 -5.32
CA ASP A 58 -9.79 3.60 -5.29
C ASP A 58 -10.43 4.10 -6.60
N GLY A 59 -9.61 4.45 -7.61
CA GLY A 59 -10.04 4.90 -8.93
C GLY A 59 -10.07 3.83 -10.02
N GLU A 60 -9.56 2.62 -9.76
CA GLU A 60 -9.41 1.59 -10.78
C GLU A 60 -10.30 0.38 -10.46
N GLY A 61 -11.60 0.59 -10.70
CA GLY A 61 -12.62 -0.42 -10.98
C GLY A 61 -12.42 -1.81 -10.37
N VAL A 62 -12.95 -2.01 -9.17
CA VAL A 62 -13.60 -3.30 -8.88
C VAL A 62 -14.85 -3.35 -9.78
N ALA A 63 -14.63 -3.78 -11.02
CA ALA A 63 -15.70 -4.22 -11.90
C ALA A 63 -16.42 -5.37 -11.19
N ALA A 64 -17.60 -5.04 -10.65
CA ALA A 64 -18.60 -6.03 -10.28
C ALA A 64 -19.17 -6.72 -11.53
#